data_AF-A0A822IIG2-F1
#
_entry.id   AF-A0A822IIG2-F1
#
_cell.length_a   1.000
_cell.length_b   1.000
_cell.length_c   1.000
_cell.angle_alpha   90.00
_cell.angle_beta   90.00
_cell.angle_gamma   90.00
#
_symmetry.space_group_name_H-M   'P 1'
#
loop_
_entity.id
_entity.type
_entity.pdbx_description
1 polymer ?
#
loop_
_entity_poly.entity_id
_entity_poly.type
_entity_poly.pdbx_seq_one_letter_code
_entity_poly.pdbx_strand_id
1 'polypeptide(L)'
;SRRQADVVHMFGYGRAQNVAALVAATLFISFTSFELYREAIPKLFAPEEVSYQNLNLALGVLIISMFIAGVPLINMLRQKKHGAAARAQLTELFNDELGLIAALIGTVFIIQGEYIADPIASIVVATIIAYNAIGLFRENLSFLLGRSPGPELLKNVENIALSVQGVIGVHEIRAEYIGPDIIHLGMHIDVLKGTSIEEAARIAEEVRMRVHESIKGGYCFIHMDAAAVP
;
A
#
# COMPACT_ATOMS: atom_id res chain seq x y z
N SER A 1 -6.29 -11.27 2.35
CA SER A 1 -7.46 -12.07 2.78
C SER A 1 -7.53 -12.01 4.30
N ARG A 2 -8.73 -11.98 4.90
CA ARG A 2 -8.89 -12.00 6.37
C ARG A 2 -8.97 -13.42 6.95
N ARG A 3 -8.78 -14.44 6.10
CA ARG A 3 -8.77 -15.83 6.54
C ARG A 3 -7.59 -16.08 7.47
N GLN A 4 -7.89 -16.69 8.62
CA GLN A 4 -6.90 -17.05 9.64
C GLN A 4 -5.96 -18.17 9.16
N ALA A 5 -4.91 -18.40 9.93
CA ALA A 5 -3.94 -19.47 9.68
C ALA A 5 -4.61 -20.85 9.66
N ASP A 6 -4.10 -21.72 8.79
CA ASP A 6 -4.45 -23.14 8.75
C ASP A 6 -3.17 -23.99 8.56
N VAL A 7 -3.33 -25.31 8.51
CA VAL A 7 -2.20 -26.26 8.41
C VAL A 7 -1.37 -26.08 7.13
N VAL A 8 -1.94 -25.50 6.08
CA VAL A 8 -1.23 -25.24 4.81
C VAL A 8 -0.57 -23.86 4.85
N HIS A 9 -1.23 -22.87 5.47
CA HIS A 9 -0.75 -21.50 5.60
C HIS A 9 -0.65 -21.09 7.08
N MET A 10 0.45 -21.46 7.72
CA MET A 10 0.65 -21.31 9.18
C MET A 10 0.71 -19.84 9.64
N PHE A 11 1.06 -18.91 8.75
CA PHE A 11 1.03 -17.47 9.01
C PHE A 11 -0.23 -16.78 8.46
N GLY A 12 -1.21 -17.56 7.99
CA GLY A 12 -2.43 -17.06 7.38
C GLY A 12 -2.26 -16.54 5.96
N TYR A 13 -3.31 -15.86 5.48
CA TYR A 13 -3.45 -15.45 4.08
C TYR A 13 -3.26 -13.94 3.88
N GLY A 14 -2.48 -13.29 4.75
CA GLY A 14 -2.23 -11.85 4.68
C GLY A 14 -1.60 -11.44 3.34
N ARG A 15 -0.53 -12.15 2.93
CA ARG A 15 0.17 -11.93 1.65
C ARG A 15 -0.71 -12.10 0.41
N ALA A 16 -1.80 -12.87 0.47
CA ALA A 16 -2.72 -13.02 -0.65
C ALA A 16 -3.35 -11.69 -1.09
N GLN A 17 -3.46 -10.71 -0.18
CA GLN A 17 -3.91 -9.37 -0.55
C GLN A 17 -2.89 -8.63 -1.43
N ASN A 18 -1.60 -8.77 -1.12
CA ASN A 18 -0.53 -8.17 -1.92
C ASN A 18 -0.46 -8.84 -3.30
N VAL A 19 -0.67 -10.16 -3.38
CA VAL A 19 -0.80 -10.87 -4.65
C VAL A 19 -2.00 -10.36 -5.46
N ALA A 20 -3.17 -10.25 -4.83
CA ALA A 20 -4.37 -9.74 -5.50
C ALA A 20 -4.15 -8.30 -6.02
N ALA A 21 -3.52 -7.44 -5.23
CA ALA A 21 -3.15 -6.08 -5.64
C ALA A 21 -2.14 -6.08 -6.79
N LEU A 22 -1.15 -6.98 -6.78
CA LEU A 22 -0.18 -7.13 -7.87
C LEU A 22 -0.87 -7.57 -9.17
N VAL A 23 -1.79 -8.55 -9.09
CA VAL A 23 -2.61 -9.00 -10.23
C VAL A 23 -3.47 -7.86 -10.75
N ALA A 24 -4.11 -7.09 -9.85
CA ALA A 24 -4.92 -5.94 -10.24
C ALA A 24 -4.09 -4.85 -10.95
N ALA A 25 -2.92 -4.51 -10.40
CA ALA A 25 -2.01 -3.54 -11.00
C ALA A 25 -1.51 -3.98 -12.38
N THR A 26 -1.13 -5.26 -12.50
CA THR A 26 -0.54 -5.82 -13.72
C THR A 26 -1.59 -6.05 -14.80
N LEU A 27 -2.74 -6.63 -14.46
CA LEU A 27 -3.77 -6.97 -15.44
C LEU A 27 -4.69 -5.79 -15.69
N PHE A 28 -5.43 -5.32 -14.68
CA PHE A 28 -6.50 -4.34 -14.92
C PHE A 28 -5.95 -2.94 -15.20
N ILE A 29 -5.07 -2.43 -14.34
CA ILE A 29 -4.60 -1.03 -14.44
C ILE A 29 -3.70 -0.85 -15.67
N SER A 30 -2.75 -1.76 -15.88
CA SER A 30 -1.84 -1.68 -17.04
C SER A 30 -2.56 -1.91 -18.36
N PHE A 31 -3.51 -2.85 -18.43
CA PHE A 31 -4.34 -3.06 -19.62
C PHE A 31 -5.22 -1.84 -19.93
N THR A 32 -5.84 -1.25 -18.91
CA THR A 32 -6.65 -0.02 -19.08
C THR A 32 -5.82 1.13 -19.63
N SER A 33 -4.62 1.35 -19.07
CA SER A 33 -3.69 2.36 -19.60
C SER A 33 -3.28 2.06 -21.04
N PHE A 34 -2.96 0.80 -21.36
CA PHE A 34 -2.60 0.39 -22.70
C PHE A 34 -3.73 0.62 -23.72
N GLU A 35 -4.96 0.24 -23.40
CA GLU A 35 -6.11 0.47 -24.29
C GLU A 35 -6.38 1.97 -24.51
N LEU A 36 -6.24 2.81 -23.47
CA LEU A 36 -6.34 4.26 -23.62
C LEU A 36 -5.28 4.82 -24.58
N TYR A 37 -4.02 4.38 -24.46
CA TYR A 37 -2.98 4.77 -25.44
C TYR A 37 -3.30 4.28 -26.84
N ARG A 38 -3.74 3.02 -26.96
CA ARG A 38 -4.07 2.39 -28.24
C ARG A 38 -5.21 3.13 -28.95
N GLU A 39 -6.20 3.63 -28.22
CA GLU A 39 -7.30 4.41 -28.77
C GLU A 39 -6.90 5.87 -29.06
N ALA A 40 -6.14 6.51 -28.17
CA ALA A 40 -5.83 7.94 -28.26
C ALA A 40 -4.71 8.28 -29.26
N ILE A 41 -3.68 7.45 -29.40
CA ILE A 41 -2.53 7.73 -30.28
C ILE A 41 -2.93 7.85 -31.75
N PRO A 42 -3.74 6.94 -32.35
CA PRO A 42 -4.17 7.10 -33.74
C PRO A 42 -4.99 8.38 -33.96
N LYS A 43 -5.86 8.74 -33.01
CA LYS A 43 -6.70 9.96 -33.07
C LYS A 43 -5.90 11.26 -33.07
N LEU A 44 -4.65 11.26 -32.58
CA LEU A 44 -3.75 12.42 -32.71
C LEU A 44 -3.32 12.69 -34.15
N PHE A 45 -3.09 11.63 -34.93
CA PHE A 45 -2.54 11.73 -36.28
C PHE A 45 -3.62 11.75 -37.37
N ALA A 46 -4.80 11.21 -37.07
CA ALA A 46 -6.00 11.31 -37.88
C ALA A 46 -7.18 11.68 -36.98
N PRO A 47 -7.40 12.98 -36.70
CA PRO A 47 -8.58 13.43 -35.98
C PRO A 47 -9.80 13.18 -36.86
N GLU A 48 -10.47 12.05 -36.66
CA GLU A 48 -11.77 11.80 -37.28
C GLU A 48 -12.84 12.63 -36.58
N GLU A 49 -13.83 13.12 -37.33
CA GLU A 49 -15.11 13.55 -36.76
C GLU A 49 -15.80 12.30 -36.19
N VAL A 50 -15.35 11.85 -35.03
CA VAL A 50 -16.04 10.79 -34.31
C VAL A 50 -17.43 11.33 -34.02
N SER A 51 -18.45 10.67 -34.55
CA SER A 51 -19.84 10.97 -34.19
C SER A 51 -20.04 10.53 -32.74
N TYR A 52 -19.68 11.42 -31.81
CA TYR A 52 -19.92 11.21 -30.39
C TYR A 52 -21.43 11.20 -30.17
N GLN A 53 -22.01 10.00 -30.16
CA GLN A 53 -23.43 9.83 -29.89
C GLN A 53 -23.69 10.21 -28.43
N ASN A 54 -24.60 11.17 -28.22
CA ASN A 54 -25.08 11.58 -26.91
C ASN A 54 -24.03 12.22 -25.98
N LEU A 55 -23.28 13.22 -26.45
CA LEU A 55 -22.40 14.06 -25.62
C LEU A 55 -23.09 14.63 -24.37
N ASN A 56 -24.39 14.93 -24.45
CA ASN A 56 -25.19 15.38 -23.31
C ASN A 56 -25.30 14.31 -22.20
N LEU A 57 -25.38 13.02 -22.57
CA LEU A 57 -25.36 11.93 -21.58
C LEU A 57 -23.96 11.78 -20.98
N ALA A 58 -22.90 11.90 -21.78
CA ALA A 58 -21.53 11.86 -21.29
C ALA A 58 -21.26 12.97 -20.24
N LEU A 59 -21.68 14.21 -20.53
CA LEU A 59 -21.63 15.32 -19.57
C LEU A 59 -22.41 15.00 -18.30
N GLY A 60 -23.64 14.48 -18.43
CA GLY A 60 -24.47 14.11 -17.28
C GLY A 60 -23.80 13.06 -16.40
N VAL A 61 -23.23 12.02 -17.01
CA VAL A 61 -22.50 10.96 -16.29
C VAL A 61 -21.24 11.52 -15.62
N LEU A 62 -20.45 12.34 -16.30
CA LEU A 62 -19.23 12.94 -15.72
C LEU A 62 -19.55 13.82 -14.53
N ILE A 63 -20.57 14.68 -14.63
CA ILE A 63 -21.00 15.55 -13.53
C ILE A 63 -21.49 14.70 -12.34
N ILE A 64 -22.32 13.68 -12.58
CA ILE A 64 -22.79 12.79 -11.51
C ILE A 64 -21.61 12.05 -10.86
N SER A 65 -20.67 11.52 -11.66
CA SER A 65 -19.46 10.85 -11.16
C SER A 65 -18.62 11.80 -10.30
N MET A 66 -18.47 13.06 -10.70
CA MET A 66 -17.75 14.10 -9.94
C MET A 66 -18.44 14.40 -8.60
N PHE A 67 -19.77 14.45 -8.58
CA PHE A 67 -20.49 14.57 -7.30
C PHE A 67 -20.27 13.35 -6.40
N ILE A 68 -20.33 12.13 -6.96
CA ILE A 68 -20.16 10.90 -6.19
C ILE A 68 -18.72 10.76 -5.67
N ALA A 69 -17.71 11.04 -6.50
CA ALA A 69 -16.29 10.96 -6.14
C ALA A 69 -15.86 12.12 -5.22
N GLY A 70 -16.49 13.30 -5.33
CA GLY A 70 -16.21 14.45 -4.48
C GLY A 70 -16.67 14.28 -3.03
N VAL A 71 -17.72 13.50 -2.76
CA VAL A 71 -18.23 13.24 -1.40
C VAL A 71 -17.15 12.67 -0.46
N PRO A 72 -16.46 11.55 -0.79
CA PRO A 72 -15.39 11.03 0.06
C PRO A 72 -14.21 12.00 0.18
N LEU A 73 -13.83 12.72 -0.88
CA LEU A 73 -12.76 13.72 -0.84
C LEU A 73 -13.07 14.85 0.15
N ILE A 74 -14.26 15.44 0.07
CA ILE A 74 -14.71 16.52 0.97
C ILE A 74 -14.78 16.01 2.41
N ASN A 75 -15.33 14.82 2.63
CA ASN A 75 -15.41 14.21 3.96
C ASN A 75 -14.03 14.01 4.57
N MET A 76 -13.07 13.58 3.77
CA MET A 76 -11.70 13.33 4.22
C MET A 76 -10.94 14.63 4.53
N LEU A 77 -11.12 15.66 3.71
CA LEU A 77 -10.60 17.01 3.96
C LEU A 77 -11.18 17.61 5.26
N ARG A 78 -12.47 17.39 5.53
CA ARG A 78 -13.13 17.83 6.76
C ARG A 78 -12.65 17.12 8.01
N GLN A 79 -12.39 15.82 7.93
CA GLN A 79 -11.97 15.02 9.08
C GLN A 79 -10.51 15.26 9.49
N LYS A 80 -9.71 16.01 8.71
CA LYS A 80 -8.29 16.32 8.96
C LYS A 80 -7.51 15.11 9.48
N LYS A 81 -7.71 13.93 8.86
CA LYS A 81 -7.01 12.72 9.27
C LYS A 81 -5.51 12.91 9.06
N HIS A 82 -4.72 12.64 10.10
CA HIS A 82 -3.27 12.76 10.07
C HIS A 82 -2.63 11.38 9.86
N GLY A 83 -1.50 11.36 9.14
CA GLY A 83 -0.70 10.16 8.89
C GLY A 83 -0.47 9.88 7.41
N ALA A 84 0.51 9.02 7.12
CA ALA A 84 0.91 8.67 5.75
C ALA A 84 -0.24 8.02 4.95
N ALA A 85 -0.99 7.10 5.58
CA ALA A 85 -2.13 6.44 4.94
C ALA A 85 -3.24 7.44 4.55
N ALA A 86 -3.55 8.39 5.44
CA ALA A 86 -4.52 9.44 5.15
C ALA A 86 -4.02 10.39 4.05
N ARG A 87 -2.72 10.70 3.99
CA ARG A 87 -2.17 11.51 2.89
C ARG A 87 -2.25 10.77 1.55
N ALA A 88 -1.88 9.49 1.52
CA ALA A 88 -1.94 8.67 0.31
C ALA A 88 -3.36 8.58 -0.25
N GLN A 89 -4.34 8.25 0.61
CA GLN A 89 -5.74 8.18 0.20
C GLN A 89 -6.31 9.55 -0.23
N LEU A 90 -5.85 10.66 0.37
CA LEU A 90 -6.22 12.01 -0.09
C LEU A 90 -5.68 12.26 -1.50
N THR A 91 -4.40 11.98 -1.74
CA THR A 91 -3.76 12.16 -3.05
C THR A 91 -4.45 11.32 -4.12
N GLU A 92 -4.86 10.10 -3.80
CA GLU A 92 -5.61 9.23 -4.70
C GLU A 92 -6.97 9.84 -5.08
N LEU A 93 -7.78 10.23 -4.09
CA LEU A 93 -9.08 10.88 -4.33
C LEU A 93 -8.95 12.20 -5.10
N PHE A 94 -7.87 12.97 -4.86
CA PHE A 94 -7.57 14.17 -5.64
C PHE A 94 -7.24 13.84 -7.09
N ASN A 95 -6.46 12.81 -7.35
CA ASN A 95 -6.12 12.39 -8.71
C ASN A 95 -7.35 11.91 -9.48
N ASP A 96 -8.27 11.19 -8.82
CA ASP A 96 -9.53 10.75 -9.42
C ASP A 96 -10.39 11.95 -9.86
N GLU A 97 -10.50 12.97 -9.00
CA GLU A 97 -11.21 14.21 -9.32
C GLU A 97 -10.54 14.98 -10.47
N LEU A 98 -9.22 15.08 -10.49
CA LEU A 98 -8.50 15.69 -11.60
C LEU A 98 -8.74 14.96 -12.92
N GLY A 99 -8.85 13.62 -12.88
CA GLY A 99 -9.22 12.80 -14.04
C GLY A 99 -10.62 13.13 -14.56
N LEU A 100 -11.61 13.24 -13.67
CA LEU A 100 -12.99 13.61 -14.05
C LEU A 100 -13.07 15.03 -14.62
N ILE A 101 -12.34 15.98 -14.03
CA ILE A 101 -12.26 17.36 -14.55
C ILE A 101 -11.62 17.38 -15.94
N ALA A 102 -10.53 16.65 -16.15
CA ALA A 102 -9.88 16.56 -17.45
C ALA A 102 -10.82 15.98 -18.52
N ALA A 103 -11.55 14.91 -18.20
CA ALA A 103 -12.55 14.32 -19.08
C ALA A 103 -13.71 15.28 -19.41
N LEU A 104 -14.18 16.04 -18.41
CA LEU A 104 -15.22 17.05 -18.60
C LEU A 104 -14.75 18.16 -19.54
N ILE A 105 -13.53 18.69 -19.33
CA ILE A 105 -12.91 19.70 -20.18
C ILE A 105 -12.74 19.17 -21.61
N GLY A 106 -12.24 17.95 -21.77
CA GLY A 106 -12.12 17.30 -23.09
C GLY A 106 -13.46 17.20 -23.80
N THR A 107 -14.52 16.78 -23.10
CA THR A 107 -15.88 16.69 -23.63
C THR A 107 -16.41 18.05 -24.09
N VAL A 108 -16.14 19.13 -23.33
CA VAL A 108 -16.52 20.49 -23.73
C VAL A 108 -15.78 20.96 -24.98
N PHE A 109 -14.48 20.66 -25.09
CA PHE A 109 -13.71 21.00 -26.29
C PHE A 109 -14.17 20.24 -27.53
N ILE A 110 -14.53 18.96 -27.40
CA ILE A 110 -15.14 18.19 -28.48
C ILE A 110 -16.42 18.87 -28.99
N ILE A 111 -17.29 19.36 -28.09
CA ILE A 111 -18.52 20.08 -28.47
C ILE A 111 -18.21 21.37 -29.25
N GLN A 112 -17.08 22.02 -28.95
CA GLN A 112 -16.61 23.24 -29.64
C GLN A 112 -15.93 22.96 -30.98
N GLY A 113 -15.79 21.68 -31.39
CA GLY A 113 -15.14 21.27 -32.63
C GLY A 113 -13.63 21.01 -32.51
N GLU A 114 -13.08 21.04 -31.30
CA GLU A 114 -11.66 20.80 -31.02
C GLU A 114 -11.40 19.31 -30.70
N TYR A 115 -11.41 18.47 -31.75
CA TYR A 115 -11.33 17.00 -31.63
C TYR A 115 -9.98 16.47 -31.12
N ILE A 116 -8.92 17.28 -31.17
CA ILE A 116 -7.56 16.91 -30.70
C ILE A 116 -7.45 16.97 -29.18
N ALA A 117 -8.33 17.71 -28.49
CA ALA A 117 -8.29 17.85 -27.04
C ALA A 117 -8.51 16.50 -26.32
N ASP A 118 -9.41 15.67 -26.85
CA ASP A 118 -9.76 14.35 -26.31
C ASP A 118 -8.59 13.34 -26.31
N PRO A 119 -7.88 13.10 -27.42
CA PRO A 119 -6.73 12.20 -27.42
C PRO A 119 -5.56 12.72 -26.58
N ILE A 120 -5.33 14.04 -26.51
CA ILE A 120 -4.32 14.62 -25.60
C ILE A 120 -4.69 14.32 -24.14
N ALA A 121 -5.93 14.62 -23.74
CA ALA A 121 -6.40 14.35 -22.38
C ALA A 121 -6.31 12.86 -22.04
N SER A 122 -6.72 12.00 -22.97
CA SER A 122 -6.67 10.54 -22.82
C SER A 122 -5.24 10.02 -22.63
N ILE A 123 -4.26 10.56 -23.37
CA ILE A 123 -2.83 10.22 -23.21
C ILE A 123 -2.30 10.66 -21.84
N VAL A 124 -2.65 11.86 -21.39
CA VAL A 124 -2.26 12.36 -20.06
C VAL A 124 -2.82 11.43 -18.97
N VAL A 125 -4.11 11.10 -19.04
CA VAL A 125 -4.76 10.18 -18.08
C VAL A 125 -4.12 8.79 -18.14
N ALA A 126 -3.90 8.24 -19.34
CA ALA A 126 -3.24 6.94 -19.51
C ALA A 126 -1.84 6.93 -18.88
N THR A 127 -1.09 8.03 -19.00
CA THR A 127 0.24 8.20 -18.38
C THR A 127 0.16 8.18 -16.86
N ILE A 128 -0.78 8.90 -16.27
CA ILE A 128 -1.00 8.93 -14.82
C ILE A 128 -1.38 7.53 -14.31
N ILE A 129 -2.30 6.85 -15.00
CA ILE A 129 -2.71 5.48 -14.67
C ILE A 129 -1.51 4.52 -14.74
N ALA A 130 -0.69 4.58 -15.81
CA ALA A 130 0.51 3.75 -15.94
C ALA A 130 1.50 3.98 -14.79
N TYR A 131 1.77 5.25 -14.46
CA TYR A 131 2.66 5.61 -13.38
C TYR A 131 2.20 5.04 -12.03
N ASN A 132 0.91 5.17 -11.73
CA ASN A 132 0.30 4.61 -10.52
C ASN A 132 0.37 3.07 -10.51
N ALA A 133 0.13 2.42 -11.65
CA ALA A 133 0.26 0.96 -11.78
C ALA A 133 1.68 0.48 -11.43
N ILE A 134 2.71 1.16 -11.94
CA ILE A 134 4.11 0.83 -11.66
C ILE A 134 4.44 1.02 -10.17
N GLY A 135 3.95 2.11 -9.58
CA GLY A 135 4.11 2.37 -8.14
C GLY A 135 3.50 1.26 -7.29
N LEU A 136 2.23 0.93 -7.55
CA LEU A 136 1.50 -0.12 -6.85
C LEU A 136 2.14 -1.49 -7.05
N PHE A 137 2.62 -1.79 -8.25
CA PHE A 137 3.34 -3.03 -8.55
C PHE A 137 4.60 -3.15 -7.71
N ARG A 138 5.47 -2.13 -7.73
CA ARG A 138 6.74 -2.12 -6.98
C ARG A 138 6.51 -2.25 -5.48
N GLU A 139 5.52 -1.53 -4.96
CA GLU A 139 5.16 -1.60 -3.56
C GLU A 139 4.69 -3.00 -3.15
N ASN A 140 3.72 -3.58 -3.86
CA ASN A 140 3.21 -4.91 -3.54
C ASN A 140 4.25 -6.00 -3.73
N LEU A 141 5.10 -5.88 -4.76
CA LEU A 141 6.24 -6.78 -4.96
C LEU A 141 7.20 -6.71 -3.77
N SER A 142 7.52 -5.51 -3.27
CA SER A 142 8.40 -5.37 -2.10
C SER A 142 7.82 -6.06 -0.86
N PHE A 143 6.51 -6.00 -0.62
CA PHE A 143 5.87 -6.72 0.47
C PHE A 143 5.96 -8.24 0.30
N LEU A 144 5.88 -8.76 -0.92
CA LEU A 144 6.08 -10.19 -1.20
C LEU A 144 7.53 -10.64 -1.00
N LEU A 145 8.49 -9.75 -1.22
CA LEU A 145 9.93 -9.97 -1.01
C LEU A 145 10.37 -9.80 0.46
N GLY A 146 9.44 -9.54 1.38
CA GLY A 146 9.77 -9.39 2.81
C GLY A 146 10.17 -7.97 3.22
N ARG A 147 9.45 -6.95 2.72
CA ARG A 147 9.66 -5.54 3.11
C ARG A 147 9.72 -5.39 4.64
N SER A 148 10.74 -4.69 5.11
CA SER A 148 10.92 -4.33 6.52
C SER A 148 9.92 -3.23 6.97
N PRO A 149 9.45 -3.26 8.23
CA PRO A 149 8.64 -2.19 8.83
C PRO A 149 9.39 -0.87 9.06
N GLY A 150 10.69 -0.83 8.77
CA GLY A 150 11.51 0.36 8.82
C GLY A 150 12.26 0.54 10.14
N PRO A 151 13.28 1.42 10.15
CA PRO A 151 14.25 1.51 11.25
C PRO A 151 13.65 2.04 12.55
N GLU A 152 12.63 2.90 12.47
CA GLU A 152 11.97 3.47 13.65
C GLU A 152 11.27 2.39 14.48
N LEU A 153 10.51 1.49 13.83
CA LEU A 153 9.84 0.39 14.51
C LEU A 153 10.86 -0.62 15.06
N LEU A 154 11.90 -0.95 14.28
CA LEU A 154 12.95 -1.87 14.75
C LEU A 154 13.66 -1.34 15.99
N LYS A 155 14.01 -0.05 16.01
CA LYS A 155 14.64 0.60 17.17
C LYS A 155 13.70 0.66 18.38
N ASN A 156 12.41 0.90 18.15
CA ASN A 156 11.42 0.86 19.23
C ASN A 156 11.35 -0.53 19.87
N VAL A 157 11.30 -1.59 19.04
CA VAL A 157 11.29 -2.98 19.51
C VAL A 157 12.58 -3.33 20.26
N GLU A 158 13.73 -2.91 19.76
CA GLU A 158 15.03 -3.07 20.44
C GLU A 158 15.02 -2.44 21.84
N ASN A 159 14.58 -1.19 21.95
CA ASN A 159 14.50 -0.48 23.22
C ASN A 159 13.54 -1.16 24.21
N ILE A 160 12.41 -1.69 23.72
CA ILE A 160 11.45 -2.44 24.55
C ILE A 160 12.10 -3.70 25.09
N ALA A 161 12.79 -4.47 24.25
CA ALA A 161 13.47 -5.69 24.68
C ALA A 161 14.58 -5.38 25.70
N LEU A 162 15.41 -4.36 25.46
CA LEU A 162 16.45 -3.90 26.39
C LEU A 162 15.89 -3.36 27.72
N SER A 163 14.62 -2.95 27.77
CA SER A 163 13.97 -2.49 29.00
C SER A 163 13.57 -3.62 29.95
N VAL A 164 13.61 -4.87 29.50
CA VAL A 164 13.25 -6.04 30.32
C VAL A 164 14.45 -6.44 31.18
N GLN A 165 14.22 -6.58 32.48
CA GLN A 165 15.26 -6.96 33.43
C GLN A 165 15.79 -8.36 33.09
N GLY A 166 17.12 -8.48 32.98
CA GLY A 166 17.80 -9.73 32.64
C GLY A 166 18.27 -9.81 31.19
N VAL A 167 17.81 -8.91 30.32
CA VAL A 167 18.34 -8.73 28.96
C VAL A 167 19.61 -7.88 29.03
N ILE A 168 20.72 -8.42 28.52
CA ILE A 168 22.03 -7.76 28.47
C ILE A 168 22.26 -7.09 27.11
N GLY A 169 21.73 -7.71 26.05
CA GLY A 169 21.94 -7.30 24.67
C GLY A 169 20.80 -7.79 23.78
N VAL A 170 20.65 -7.12 22.64
CA VAL A 170 19.69 -7.50 21.60
C VAL A 170 20.41 -7.36 20.25
N HIS A 171 20.34 -8.39 19.43
CA HIS A 171 20.95 -8.40 18.09
C HIS A 171 20.10 -9.20 17.11
N GLU A 172 20.50 -9.13 15.84
CA GLU A 172 19.85 -9.85 14.73
C GLU A 172 18.33 -9.65 14.65
N ILE A 173 17.86 -8.44 14.96
CA ILE A 173 16.45 -8.09 14.78
C ILE A 173 16.13 -8.11 13.28
N ARG A 174 15.26 -9.03 12.88
CA ARG A 174 14.74 -9.15 11.51
C ARG A 174 13.23 -9.07 11.58
N ALA A 175 12.65 -8.18 10.78
CA ALA A 175 11.21 -8.08 10.69
C ALA A 175 10.76 -7.85 9.24
N GLU A 176 9.65 -8.47 8.90
CA GLU A 176 9.02 -8.36 7.59
C GLU A 176 7.50 -8.23 7.74
N TYR A 177 6.84 -7.69 6.71
CA TYR A 177 5.39 -7.76 6.61
C TYR A 177 4.92 -9.10 6.03
N ILE A 178 3.91 -9.69 6.65
CA ILE A 178 3.22 -10.90 6.17
C ILE A 178 1.75 -10.63 5.81
N GLY A 179 1.48 -9.39 5.42
CA GLY A 179 0.19 -8.82 5.06
C GLY A 179 0.26 -7.29 5.15
N PRO A 180 -0.86 -6.58 4.95
CA PRO A 180 -0.84 -5.11 5.00
C PRO A 180 -0.43 -4.54 6.36
N ASP A 181 -0.86 -5.19 7.44
CA ASP A 181 -0.71 -4.69 8.81
C ASP A 181 -0.12 -5.71 9.79
N ILE A 182 0.32 -6.89 9.30
CA ILE A 182 0.82 -7.97 10.14
C ILE A 182 2.34 -8.04 9.99
N ILE A 183 3.05 -7.94 11.12
CA ILE A 183 4.51 -8.01 11.18
C ILE A 183 4.93 -9.39 11.67
N HIS A 184 5.88 -10.01 10.98
CA HIS A 184 6.62 -11.15 11.46
C HIS A 184 8.00 -10.66 11.91
N LEU A 185 8.34 -10.88 13.18
CA LEU A 185 9.56 -10.39 13.80
C LEU A 185 10.31 -11.54 14.48
N GLY A 186 11.61 -11.59 14.24
CA GLY A 186 12.57 -12.42 14.95
C GLY A 186 13.66 -11.55 15.57
N MET A 187 14.14 -11.91 16.76
CA MET A 187 15.30 -11.28 17.39
C MET A 187 16.08 -12.27 18.24
N HIS A 188 17.33 -11.93 18.53
CA HIS A 188 18.14 -12.58 19.53
C HIS A 188 18.25 -11.68 20.76
N ILE A 189 18.13 -12.27 21.95
CA ILE A 189 18.37 -11.58 23.22
C ILE A 189 19.50 -12.29 23.97
N ASP A 190 20.41 -11.49 24.52
CA ASP A 190 21.49 -11.98 25.37
C ASP A 190 21.06 -11.99 26.84
N VAL A 191 21.27 -13.12 27.52
CA VAL A 191 21.11 -13.25 28.98
C VAL A 191 22.43 -13.64 29.64
N LEU A 192 22.54 -13.44 30.96
CA LEU A 192 23.76 -13.76 31.69
C LEU A 192 24.10 -15.25 31.59
N LYS A 193 25.38 -15.59 31.43
CA LYS A 193 25.83 -16.99 31.50
C LYS A 193 25.48 -17.60 32.86
N GLY A 194 24.91 -18.80 32.85
CA GLY A 194 24.48 -19.50 34.06
C GLY A 194 23.06 -19.18 34.53
N THR A 195 22.32 -18.32 33.81
CA THR A 195 20.87 -18.17 33.98
C THR A 195 20.20 -19.53 33.77
N SER A 196 19.29 -19.92 34.68
CA SER A 196 18.54 -21.18 34.52
C SER A 196 17.60 -21.12 33.33
N ILE A 197 17.22 -22.28 32.78
CA ILE A 197 16.31 -22.34 31.62
C ILE A 197 14.96 -21.71 31.97
N GLU A 198 14.47 -21.92 33.20
CA GLU A 198 13.20 -21.35 33.68
C GLU A 198 13.24 -19.82 33.72
N GLU A 199 14.34 -19.24 34.22
CA GLU A 199 14.49 -17.80 34.30
C GLU A 199 14.69 -17.17 32.92
N ALA A 200 15.49 -17.81 32.05
CA ALA A 200 15.66 -17.37 30.67
C ALA A 200 14.31 -17.40 29.92
N ALA A 201 13.53 -18.48 30.07
CA ALA A 201 12.20 -18.58 29.47
C ALA A 201 11.24 -17.51 30.00
N ARG A 202 11.31 -17.16 31.30
CA ARG A 202 10.54 -16.06 31.89
C ARG A 202 10.90 -14.71 31.26
N ILE A 203 12.20 -14.44 31.10
CA ILE A 203 12.70 -13.20 30.46
C ILE A 203 12.22 -13.12 29.01
N ALA A 204 12.41 -14.20 28.23
CA ALA A 204 11.99 -14.24 26.84
C ALA A 204 10.48 -14.05 26.67
N GLU A 205 9.67 -14.65 27.54
CA GLU A 205 8.22 -14.48 27.52
C GLU A 205 7.81 -13.05 27.85
N GLU A 206 8.47 -12.40 28.82
CA GLU A 206 8.23 -10.99 29.15
C GLU A 206 8.58 -10.07 27.97
N VAL A 207 9.73 -10.28 27.32
CA VAL A 207 10.10 -9.55 26.09
C VAL A 207 9.05 -9.79 25.01
N ARG A 208 8.65 -11.04 24.78
CA ARG A 208 7.66 -11.41 23.76
C ARG A 208 6.35 -10.67 23.97
N MET A 209 5.84 -10.62 25.21
CA MET A 209 4.59 -9.92 25.52
C MET A 209 4.70 -8.41 25.27
N ARG A 210 5.73 -7.75 25.80
CA ARG A 210 5.90 -6.29 25.63
C ARG A 210 6.10 -5.89 24.17
N VAL A 211 6.88 -6.68 23.42
CA VAL A 211 7.07 -6.45 21.99
C VAL A 211 5.75 -6.67 21.23
N HIS A 212 5.00 -7.73 21.57
CA HIS A 212 3.70 -8.01 20.94
C HIS A 212 2.70 -6.86 21.10
N GLU A 213 2.68 -6.18 22.24
CA GLU A 213 1.82 -5.00 22.45
C GLU A 213 2.22 -3.80 21.57
N SER A 214 3.51 -3.71 21.19
CA SER A 214 4.04 -2.62 20.36
C SER A 214 3.86 -2.83 18.86
N ILE A 215 3.64 -4.07 18.42
CA ILE A 215 3.50 -4.44 17.01
C ILE A 215 2.05 -4.81 16.69
N LYS A 216 1.56 -4.42 15.51
CA LYS A 216 0.17 -4.72 15.12
C LYS A 216 -0.01 -6.20 14.80
N GLY A 217 -0.63 -6.95 15.71
CA GLY A 217 -1.15 -8.32 15.47
C GLY A 217 -0.11 -9.31 14.93
N GLY A 218 1.17 -9.08 15.25
CA GLY A 218 2.30 -9.75 14.64
C GLY A 218 2.80 -10.98 15.40
N TYR A 219 3.61 -11.79 14.73
CA TYR A 219 4.32 -12.92 15.34
C TYR A 219 5.70 -12.47 15.78
N CYS A 220 6.10 -12.83 17.01
CA CYS A 220 7.41 -12.53 17.57
C CYS A 220 8.09 -13.82 18.00
N PHE A 221 9.24 -14.12 17.40
CA PHE A 221 10.11 -15.23 17.78
C PHE A 221 11.37 -14.67 18.43
N ILE A 222 11.73 -15.25 19.58
CA ILE A 222 12.90 -14.82 20.35
C ILE A 222 13.82 -16.01 20.47
N HIS A 223 15.05 -15.83 20.00
CA HIS A 223 16.15 -16.72 20.31
C HIS A 223 16.91 -16.18 21.51
N MET A 224 17.34 -17.06 22.41
CA MET A 224 18.11 -16.68 23.59
C MET A 224 19.55 -17.10 23.41
N ASP A 225 20.45 -16.14 23.51
CA ASP A 225 21.88 -16.33 23.50
C ASP A 225 22.44 -16.09 24.91
N ALA A 226 23.50 -16.82 25.23
CA ALA A 226 24.25 -16.56 26.45
C ALA A 226 25.29 -15.48 26.11
N ALA A 227 25.22 -14.33 26.80
CA ALA A 227 26.07 -13.18 26.53
C ALA A 227 27.54 -13.63 26.41
N ALA A 228 28.22 -13.24 25.34
CA ALA A 228 29.66 -13.40 25.25
C ALA A 228 30.29 -12.69 26.46
N VAL A 229 31.21 -13.35 27.16
CA VAL A 229 31.94 -12.69 28.26
C VAL A 229 32.76 -11.59 27.58
N PRO A 230 32.65 -10.32 28.02
CA PRO A 230 33.51 -9.26 27.51
C PRO A 230 34.99 -9.56 27.76
#